data_AF-A0A939DIB1-F1
#
_entry.id   AF-A0A939DIB1-F1
#
_cell.length_a   1.000
_cell.length_b   1.000
_cell.length_c   1.000
_cell.angle_alpha   90.00
_cell.angle_beta   90.00
_cell.angle_gamma   90.00
#
_symmetry.space_group_name_H-M   'P 1'
#
loop_
_entity.id
_entity.type
_entity.pdbx_description
1 polymer ?
#
loop_
_entity_poly.entity_id
_entity_poly.type
_entity_poly.pdbx_seq_one_letter_code
_entity_poly.pdbx_strand_id
1 'polypeptide(L)' 'MDREEYEKLNEELEKPIDFESLVKSGALIQKGKSYYLGNKDLLPDYVGKKVKSLEQNKNGLKVTFYK' A
#
# COMPACT_ATOMS: atom_id res chain seq x y z
N MET A 1 5.26 -8.04 23.51
CA MET A 1 5.63 -7.99 22.09
C MET A 1 6.78 -8.97 21.96
N ASP A 2 6.43 -10.19 21.56
CA ASP A 2 7.33 -11.33 21.55
C ASP A 2 8.19 -11.31 20.28
N ARG A 3 9.42 -11.84 20.37
CA ARG A 3 10.41 -11.81 19.28
C ARG A 3 9.87 -12.38 17.96
N GLU A 4 9.08 -13.44 18.06
CA GLU A 4 8.46 -14.12 16.90
C GLU A 4 7.40 -13.26 16.19
N GLU A 5 6.71 -12.40 16.94
CA GLU A 5 5.73 -11.48 16.41
C GLU A 5 6.41 -10.34 15.62
N TYR A 6 7.59 -9.93 16.08
CA TYR A 6 8.43 -8.93 15.43
C TYR A 6 9.01 -9.43 14.11
N GLU A 7 9.49 -10.68 14.06
CA GLU A 7 10.05 -11.28 12.84
C GLU A 7 9.01 -11.45 11.75
N LYS A 8 7.80 -11.92 12.09
CA LYS A 8 6.69 -12.01 11.12
C LYS A 8 6.29 -10.64 10.57
N LEU A 9 6.23 -9.62 11.42
CA LEU A 9 5.98 -8.25 10.99
C LEU A 9 7.09 -7.75 10.06
N ASN A 10 8.35 -8.09 10.33
CA ASN A 10 9.48 -7.69 9.50
C ASN A 10 9.46 -8.38 8.12
N GLU A 11 9.17 -9.68 8.07
CA GLU A 11 9.03 -10.42 6.81
C GLU A 11 7.88 -9.88 5.94
N GLU A 12 6.75 -9.51 6.54
CA GLU A 12 5.66 -8.84 5.83
C GLU A 12 6.08 -7.46 5.31
N LEU A 13 6.92 -6.75 6.06
CA LEU A 13 7.44 -5.43 5.72
C LEU A 13 8.55 -5.46 4.66
N GLU A 14 9.32 -6.54 4.56
CA GLU A 14 10.36 -6.73 3.53
C GLU A 14 9.80 -7.13 2.16
N LYS A 15 8.57 -7.64 2.08
CA LYS A 15 7.96 -7.98 0.78
C LYS A 15 7.85 -6.74 -0.11
N PRO A 16 8.47 -6.73 -1.31
CA PRO A 16 8.35 -5.60 -2.21
C PRO A 16 6.87 -5.37 -2.56
N ILE A 17 6.44 -4.11 -2.52
CA ILE A 17 5.09 -3.75 -2.96
C ILE A 17 5.07 -3.85 -4.48
N ASP A 18 4.28 -4.78 -5.01
CA ASP A 18 4.05 -4.89 -6.44
C ASP A 18 3.00 -3.86 -6.88
N PHE A 19 3.45 -2.62 -7.06
CA PHE A 19 2.59 -1.52 -7.49
C PHE A 19 1.95 -1.78 -8.86
N GLU A 20 2.61 -2.52 -9.75
CA GLU A 20 2.09 -2.80 -11.09
C GLU A 20 0.88 -3.73 -11.01
N SER A 21 0.98 -4.81 -10.23
CA SER A 21 -0.14 -5.72 -9.98
C SER A 21 -1.29 -5.04 -9.23
N LEU A 22 -0.98 -4.14 -8.28
CA LEU A 22 -2.00 -3.36 -7.57
C LEU A 22 -2.74 -2.37 -8.48
N VAL A 23 -2.03 -1.78 -9.45
CA VAL A 23 -2.66 -0.91 -10.45
C VAL A 23 -3.49 -1.70 -11.44
N LYS A 24 -2.97 -2.86 -11.91
CA LYS A 24 -3.69 -3.76 -12.83
C LYS A 24 -4.96 -4.34 -12.22
N SER A 25 -4.93 -4.68 -10.93
CA SER A 25 -6.10 -5.17 -10.19
C SER A 25 -7.13 -4.08 -9.87
N GLY A 26 -6.76 -2.79 -10.01
CA GLY A 26 -7.61 -1.66 -9.64
C GLY A 26 -7.59 -1.34 -8.14
N ALA A 27 -6.75 -2.01 -7.34
CA ALA A 27 -6.51 -1.66 -5.94
C ALA A 27 -5.91 -0.25 -5.83
N LEU A 28 -4.98 0.07 -6.72
CA LEU A 28 -4.38 1.39 -6.87
C LEU A 28 -4.67 2.00 -8.24
N ILE A 29 -4.64 3.32 -8.31
CA ILE A 29 -4.73 4.09 -9.55
C ILE A 29 -3.46 4.91 -9.65
N GLN A 30 -2.65 4.68 -10.68
CA GLN A 30 -1.48 5.50 -10.95
C GLN A 30 -1.88 6.75 -11.74
N LYS A 31 -1.60 7.93 -11.20
CA LYS A 31 -1.66 9.19 -11.96
C LYS A 31 -0.29 9.85 -11.94
N GLY A 32 0.42 9.74 -13.06
CA GLY A 32 1.80 10.19 -13.18
C GLY A 32 2.72 9.44 -12.23
N LYS A 33 3.40 10.16 -11.33
CA LYS A 33 4.32 9.60 -10.32
C LYS A 33 3.64 9.28 -8.98
N SER A 34 2.34 9.47 -8.86
CA SER A 34 1.60 9.28 -7.61
C SER A 34 0.59 8.14 -7.73
N TYR A 35 0.42 7.41 -6.63
CA TYR A 35 -0.60 6.38 -6.49
C TYR A 35 -1.79 6.90 -5.70
N TYR A 36 -2.97 6.45 -6.09
CA TYR A 36 -4.25 6.78 -5.48
C TYR A 36 -4.98 5.49 -5.13
N LEU A 37 -5.80 5.51 -4.09
CA LEU A 37 -6.62 4.39 -3.70
C LEU A 37 -7.73 4.23 -4.73
N GLY A 38 -7.78 3.08 -5.41
CA GLY A 38 -8.87 2.72 -6.31
C GLY A 38 -9.93 1.98 -5.53
N ASN A 39 -9.61 0.74 -5.14
CA ASN A 39 -10.48 -0.09 -4.33
C ASN A 39 -9.73 -0.62 -3.09
N LYS A 40 -10.22 -0.26 -1.90
CA LYS A 40 -9.63 -0.68 -0.63
C LYS A 40 -9.76 -2.19 -0.40
N ASP A 41 -10.84 -2.80 -0.86
CA ASP A 41 -11.09 -4.24 -0.70
C ASP A 41 -10.14 -5.11 -1.53
N LEU A 42 -9.52 -4.52 -2.56
CA LEU A 42 -8.51 -5.17 -3.40
C LEU A 42 -7.08 -4.91 -2.91
N LEU A 43 -6.92 -4.07 -1.88
CA LEU A 43 -5.62 -3.75 -1.32
C LEU A 43 -5.22 -4.85 -0.32
N PRO A 44 -4.10 -5.58 -0.53
CA PRO A 44 -3.65 -6.59 0.42
C PRO A 44 -3.34 -5.98 1.79
N ASP A 45 -3.63 -6.70 2.87
CA ASP A 45 -3.40 -6.24 4.23
C ASP A 45 -1.96 -5.78 4.48
N TYR A 46 -0.97 -6.52 3.96
CA TYR A 46 0.45 -6.16 4.11
C TYR A 46 0.80 -4.84 3.41
N VAL A 47 0.09 -4.48 2.33
CA VAL A 47 0.25 -3.20 1.63
C VAL A 47 -0.45 -2.08 2.41
N GLY A 48 -1.63 -2.37 2.96
CA GLY A 48 -2.35 -1.46 3.87
C GLY A 48 -1.51 -1.04 5.06
N LYS A 49 -0.79 -1.99 5.69
CA LYS A 49 0.16 -1.72 6.78
C LYS A 49 1.34 -0.83 6.37
N LYS A 50 1.71 -0.82 5.08
CA LYS A 50 2.80 0.02 4.53
C LYS A 50 2.33 1.41 4.10
N VAL A 51 1.03 1.72 4.22
CA VAL A 51 0.54 3.06 3.94
C VAL A 51 1.04 4.01 5.02
N LYS A 52 1.85 4.97 4.60
CA LYS A 52 2.38 6.05 5.44
C LYS A 52 1.37 7.18 5.62
N SER A 53 0.70 7.55 4.53
CA SER A 53 -0.31 8.61 4.59
C SER A 53 -1.34 8.47 3.49
N LEU A 54 -2.54 8.95 3.80
CA LEU A 54 -3.67 9.08 2.89
C LEU A 54 -4.02 10.57 2.81
N GLU A 55 -4.02 11.14 1.61
CA GLU A 55 -4.33 12.54 1.38
C GLU A 55 -5.43 12.67 0.33
N GLN A 56 -6.56 13.28 0.69
CA GLN A 56 -7.64 13.51 -0.25
C GLN A 56 -7.39 14.78 -1.07
N ASN A 57 -7.48 14.68 -2.39
CA ASN A 57 -7.36 15.82 -3.29
C ASN A 57 -8.31 15.71 -4.50
N LYS A 58 -8.25 16.67 -5.42
CA LYS A 58 -9.08 16.71 -6.64
C LYS A 58 -9.00 15.47 -7.53
N ASN A 59 -7.95 14.66 -7.39
CA ASN A 59 -7.73 13.45 -8.17
C ASN A 59 -8.19 12.16 -7.47
N GLY A 60 -8.59 12.24 -6.19
CA GLY A 60 -8.97 11.11 -5.35
C GLY A 60 -8.17 11.06 -4.05
N LEU A 61 -8.14 9.88 -3.43
CA LEU A 61 -7.38 9.62 -2.20
C LEU A 61 -5.96 9.18 -2.56
N LYS A 62 -4.99 10.08 -2.47
CA LYS A 62 -3.58 9.78 -2.73
C LYS A 62 -3.01 8.92 -1.60
N VAL A 63 -2.30 7.86 -1.97
CA VAL A 63 -1.68 6.92 -1.03
C VAL A 63 -0.17 7.07 -1.13
N THR A 64 0.47 7.32 0.02
CA THR A 64 1.93 7.33 0.14
C THR A 64 2.34 6.14 0.98
N PHE A 65 3.37 5.41 0.54
CA PHE A 65 3.87 4.23 1.23
C PHE A 65 5.17 4.55 1.97
N TYR A 66 5.46 3.79 3.02
CA TYR A 66 6.80 3.74 3.60
C TYR A 66 7.78 3.19 2.55
N LYS A 67 9.01 3.69 2.59
CA LYS A 67 10.08 3.29 1.68
C LYS A 67 10.74 2.02 2.19
#